data_AF-X7YM26-F1
#
_entry.id   AF-X7YM26-F1
#
_cell.length_a   1.000
_cell.length_b   1.000
_cell.length_c   1.000
_cell.angle_alpha   90.00
_cell.angle_beta   90.00
_cell.angle_gamma   90.00
#
_symmetry.space_group_name_H-M   'P 1'
#
loop_
_entity.id
_entity.type
_entity.pdbx_description
1 polymer ?
#
loop_
_entity_poly.entity_id
_entity_poly.type
_entity_poly.pdbx_seq_one_letter_code
_entity_poly.pdbx_strand_id
1 'polypeptide(L)'
;MEVDMVNFPMLPPEINSLLMFNGAGSAPMLQAATAWAGLADELGAAADSFASVTSGLVGQAWQGPASAAMTAAAAPYAGWLSAASAQAAGAAAQAQTVAGAFEAAQAATIHPLSVAANRNAFVQLVRSNFLGLFGPAIAAAEAQYEAMWAADVSAMTGYQAGAAAAAAGLNPFEQLLALLPNIGIGNKGGTGNIGNGNTGTANVGSGNTGSGNVGSGNGSSAIASSGNIGNGNQGNNNFGSGNFGNQNIGFGNTGEPATSSNPGVNLGMGNFGNGNVGVGNIGNENIGGGNTGIGNLGAGNNGIRNFGFGNTGNNNIGIGLTGNNQVGINLPGLLNSGSGNIGIGNSGTNNIGFFNSGNGNVGIFNASPTPSTSPGNFGIGNAGVGNVGLFNSYIGNFGLGNSGLLNTGLFNSGELNTGFENGGTLNTGSWNSGDGNTGSGNSGETNTGFWNSGDVNTSIGSTTDSGLVNSGFNNTGDGVSGFFNSATGTAAGAISGFFNQASGGSVFNGAISGIGNAGVPSTGPTVSGFDTGFFNTGTALSGLFSIDQLLKQLT
;
A
#
# COMPACT_ATOMS: atom_id res chain seq x y z
N MET A 1 -6.17 15.19 39.27
CA MET A 1 -6.92 13.96 39.61
C MET A 1 -7.73 14.32 40.83
N GLU A 2 -9.05 14.42 40.69
CA GLU A 2 -9.93 14.71 41.81
C GLU A 2 -9.94 13.46 42.69
N VAL A 3 -9.35 13.56 43.89
CA VAL A 3 -9.34 12.45 44.83
C VAL A 3 -10.73 12.40 45.43
N ASP A 4 -11.49 11.33 45.15
CA ASP A 4 -12.73 11.03 45.85
C ASP A 4 -12.45 11.12 47.37
N MET A 5 -12.96 12.16 48.01
CA MET A 5 -12.68 12.40 49.42
C MET A 5 -13.28 11.27 50.23
N VAL A 6 -12.41 10.48 50.87
CA VAL A 6 -12.82 9.52 51.90
C VAL A 6 -13.56 10.29 52.98
N ASN A 7 -14.87 10.13 53.03
CA ASN A 7 -15.72 10.85 53.96
C ASN A 7 -15.65 10.18 55.33
N PHE A 8 -14.57 10.43 56.08
CA PHE A 8 -14.34 9.88 57.43
C PHE A 8 -15.54 10.05 58.40
N PRO A 9 -16.32 11.16 58.37
CA PRO A 9 -17.60 11.26 59.07
C PRO A 9 -18.64 10.16 58.81
N MET A 10 -18.55 9.43 57.69
CA MET A 10 -19.45 8.32 57.35
C MET A 10 -18.94 6.94 57.80
N LEU A 11 -17.72 6.87 58.36
CA LEU A 11 -17.12 5.63 58.84
C LEU A 11 -17.27 5.54 60.37
N PRO A 12 -17.76 4.42 60.94
CA PRO A 12 -17.87 4.25 62.39
C PRO A 12 -16.47 4.14 63.04
N PRO A 13 -16.34 4.36 64.36
CA PRO A 13 -15.06 4.33 65.06
C PRO A 13 -14.33 2.99 64.88
N GLU A 14 -15.01 1.84 64.81
CA GLU A 14 -14.36 0.55 64.52
C GLU A 14 -13.53 0.56 63.24
N ILE A 15 -13.93 1.34 62.23
CA ILE A 15 -13.23 1.43 60.94
C ILE A 15 -12.14 2.51 60.97
N ASN A 16 -12.45 3.72 61.44
CA ASN A 16 -11.45 4.80 61.55
C ASN A 16 -10.30 4.40 62.48
N SER A 17 -10.61 3.86 63.67
CA SER A 17 -9.63 3.29 64.59
C SER A 17 -8.81 2.17 63.94
N LEU A 18 -9.44 1.16 63.32
CA LEU A 18 -8.72 0.01 62.77
C LEU A 18 -7.80 0.39 61.59
N LEU A 19 -8.21 1.35 60.75
CA LEU A 19 -7.39 1.83 59.65
C LEU A 19 -6.16 2.63 60.13
N MET A 20 -6.28 3.43 61.19
CA MET A 20 -5.17 4.23 61.73
C MET A 20 -4.17 3.40 62.56
N PHE A 21 -4.62 2.31 63.20
CA PHE A 21 -3.77 1.41 63.99
C PHE A 21 -3.19 0.22 63.18
N ASN A 22 -3.42 0.16 61.86
CA ASN A 22 -2.89 -0.89 60.98
C ASN A 22 -2.00 -0.28 59.88
N GLY A 23 -0.98 -1.03 59.44
CA GLY A 23 0.01 -0.58 58.47
C GLY A 23 1.43 -0.41 59.03
N ALA A 24 2.31 0.22 58.24
CA ALA A 24 3.75 0.30 58.52
C ALA A 24 4.19 1.43 59.47
N GLY A 25 3.25 2.26 59.95
CA GLY A 25 3.54 3.44 60.75
C GLY A 25 4.28 4.55 59.98
N SER A 26 4.87 5.49 60.72
CA SER A 26 5.60 6.65 60.17
C SER A 26 6.99 6.31 59.61
N ALA A 27 7.58 5.18 60.00
CA ALA A 27 8.99 4.86 59.71
C ALA A 27 9.38 4.92 58.21
N PRO A 28 8.58 4.45 57.24
CA PRO A 28 8.93 4.58 55.81
C PRO A 28 8.97 6.04 55.33
N MET A 29 8.10 6.91 55.87
CA MET A 29 8.08 8.33 55.53
C MET A 29 9.26 9.08 56.16
N LEU A 30 9.65 8.70 57.38
CA LEU A 30 10.85 9.22 58.03
C LEU A 30 12.14 8.81 57.28
N GLN A 31 12.21 7.58 56.78
CA GLN A 31 13.31 7.14 55.90
C GLN A 31 13.37 7.95 54.60
N ALA A 32 12.23 8.21 53.97
CA ALA A 32 12.16 9.07 52.78
C ALA A 32 12.63 10.51 53.10
N ALA A 33 12.26 11.06 54.26
CA ALA A 33 12.75 12.35 54.71
C ALA A 33 14.29 12.38 54.87
N THR A 34 14.88 11.33 55.48
CA THR A 34 16.34 11.22 55.59
C THR A 34 17.02 11.14 54.21
N ALA A 35 16.45 10.41 53.26
CA ALA A 35 17.00 10.31 51.89
C ALA A 35 16.95 11.67 51.16
N TRP A 36 15.85 12.41 51.26
CA TRP A 36 15.74 13.75 50.69
C TRP A 36 16.68 14.77 51.37
N ALA A 37 16.89 14.66 52.68
CA ALA A 37 17.87 15.48 53.40
C ALA A 37 19.31 15.19 52.93
N GLY A 38 19.68 13.91 52.80
CA GLY A 38 21.00 13.53 52.26
C GLY A 38 21.26 14.04 50.85
N LEU A 39 20.25 13.99 49.97
CA LEU A 39 20.34 14.58 48.63
C LEU A 39 20.48 16.12 48.68
N ALA A 40 19.81 16.78 49.63
CA ALA A 40 19.96 18.22 49.83
C ALA A 40 21.39 18.60 50.25
N ASP A 41 21.98 17.84 51.17
CA ASP A 41 23.36 18.02 51.63
C ASP A 41 24.37 17.79 50.50
N GLU A 42 24.21 16.73 49.69
CA GLU A 42 25.08 16.44 48.53
C GLU A 42 25.01 17.55 47.47
N LEU A 43 23.80 18.03 47.14
CA LEU A 43 23.61 19.14 46.19
C LEU A 43 24.17 20.47 46.72
N GLY A 44 24.05 20.72 48.03
CA GLY A 44 24.63 21.89 48.69
C GLY A 44 26.16 21.86 48.67
N ALA A 45 26.75 20.74 49.06
CA ALA A 45 28.20 20.53 49.02
C ALA A 45 28.77 20.62 47.59
N ALA A 46 28.01 20.17 46.58
CA ALA A 46 28.37 20.35 45.17
C ALA A 46 28.37 21.83 44.75
N ALA A 47 27.38 22.61 45.19
CA ALA A 47 27.31 24.06 44.94
C ALA A 47 28.50 24.80 45.57
N ASP A 48 28.79 24.53 46.85
CA ASP A 48 29.90 25.13 47.59
C ASP A 48 31.26 24.77 46.98
N SER A 49 31.46 23.51 46.62
CA SER A 49 32.68 23.05 45.94
C SER A 49 32.89 23.76 44.59
N PHE A 50 31.83 23.90 43.79
CA PHE A 50 31.89 24.58 42.50
C PHE A 50 32.17 26.09 42.65
N ALA A 51 31.58 26.74 43.65
CA ALA A 51 31.85 28.13 43.98
C ALA A 51 33.29 28.34 44.52
N SER A 52 33.80 27.39 45.33
CA SER A 52 35.16 27.39 45.85
C SER A 52 36.21 27.27 44.74
N VAL A 53 36.03 26.33 43.81
CA VAL A 53 36.93 26.18 42.64
C VAL A 53 36.90 27.44 41.77
N THR A 54 35.72 27.98 41.48
CA THR A 54 35.57 29.19 40.66
C THR A 54 36.23 30.42 41.30
N SER A 55 36.00 30.64 42.60
CA SER A 55 36.59 31.76 43.33
C SER A 55 38.09 31.62 43.55
N GLY A 56 38.60 30.41 43.83
CA GLY A 56 40.03 30.14 43.92
C GLY A 56 40.78 30.35 42.61
N LEU A 57 40.17 29.98 41.48
CA LEU A 57 40.74 30.16 40.14
C LEU A 57 40.90 31.65 39.77
N VAL A 58 39.90 32.47 40.09
CA VAL A 58 39.86 33.91 39.72
C VAL A 58 40.53 34.80 40.78
N GLY A 59 40.58 34.37 42.05
CA GLY A 59 41.23 35.10 43.14
C GLY A 59 42.76 34.96 43.19
N GLN A 60 43.37 34.17 42.30
CA GLN A 60 44.81 33.90 42.25
C GLN A 60 45.45 34.55 41.02
N ALA A 61 46.21 33.79 40.22
CA ALA A 61 47.01 34.32 39.11
C ALA A 61 46.18 34.74 37.88
N TRP A 62 44.94 34.25 37.73
CA TRP A 62 44.12 34.54 36.54
C TRP A 62 43.13 35.68 36.79
N GLN A 63 43.60 36.91 36.54
CA GLN A 63 42.83 38.14 36.76
C GLN A 63 42.56 38.89 35.44
N GLY A 64 41.53 39.75 35.44
CA GLY A 64 41.16 40.61 34.33
C GLY A 64 39.80 40.26 33.67
N PRO A 65 39.43 40.93 32.57
CA PRO A 65 38.09 40.83 31.97
C PRO A 65 37.67 39.40 31.60
N ALA A 66 38.61 38.56 31.16
CA ALA A 66 38.36 37.17 30.81
C ALA A 66 38.00 36.30 32.03
N SER A 67 38.66 36.50 33.17
CA SER A 67 38.32 35.73 34.39
C SER A 67 37.01 36.22 35.01
N ALA A 68 36.74 37.53 34.98
CA ALA A 68 35.44 38.07 35.37
C ALA A 68 34.27 37.52 34.53
N ALA A 69 34.47 37.36 33.21
CA ALA A 69 33.48 36.73 32.33
C ALA A 69 33.27 35.24 32.65
N MET A 70 34.33 34.50 33.04
CA MET A 70 34.20 33.11 33.49
C MET A 70 33.42 33.00 34.81
N THR A 71 33.70 33.86 35.80
CA THR A 71 32.91 33.89 37.05
C THR A 71 31.43 34.15 36.79
N ALA A 72 31.12 35.11 35.91
CA ALA A 72 29.75 35.43 35.54
C ALA A 72 29.03 34.27 34.82
N ALA A 73 29.75 33.48 34.02
CA ALA A 73 29.21 32.30 33.36
C ALA A 73 29.00 31.10 34.32
N ALA A 74 29.81 30.98 35.36
CA ALA A 74 29.75 29.91 36.34
C ALA A 74 28.65 30.09 37.40
N ALA A 75 28.41 31.33 37.85
CA ALA A 75 27.48 31.64 38.95
C ALA A 75 26.05 31.07 38.80
N PRO A 76 25.42 31.08 37.60
CA PRO A 76 24.09 30.50 37.41
C PRO A 76 23.98 29.00 37.71
N TYR A 77 25.04 28.22 37.47
CA TYR A 77 25.01 26.77 37.75
C TYR A 77 25.15 26.48 39.25
N ALA A 78 25.99 27.24 39.96
CA ALA A 78 26.06 27.20 41.42
C ALA A 78 24.69 27.55 42.03
N GLY A 79 24.04 28.62 41.55
CA GLY A 79 22.70 29.01 42.00
C GLY A 79 21.63 27.93 41.74
N TRP A 80 21.72 27.22 40.61
CA TRP A 80 20.84 26.08 40.32
C TRP A 80 21.04 24.92 41.30
N LEU A 81 22.29 24.55 41.60
CA LEU A 81 22.59 23.51 42.60
C LEU A 81 22.09 23.90 44.00
N SER A 82 22.27 25.16 44.42
CA SER A 82 21.72 25.66 45.69
C SER A 82 20.18 25.64 45.72
N ALA A 83 19.51 25.95 44.60
CA ALA A 83 18.05 25.86 44.49
C ALA A 83 17.56 24.40 44.54
N ALA A 84 18.27 23.48 43.88
CA ALA A 84 17.98 22.05 43.92
C ALA A 84 18.13 21.48 45.35
N SER A 85 19.19 21.87 46.05
CA SER A 85 19.42 21.55 47.47
C SER A 85 18.26 22.05 48.36
N ALA A 86 17.86 23.32 48.22
CA ALA A 86 16.75 23.89 48.97
C ALA A 86 15.40 23.18 48.70
N GLN A 87 15.15 22.75 47.46
CA GLN A 87 13.93 22.01 47.11
C GLN A 87 13.94 20.58 47.66
N ALA A 88 15.10 19.90 47.67
CA ALA A 88 15.26 18.60 48.32
C ALA A 88 15.08 18.69 49.84
N ALA A 89 15.63 19.73 50.48
CA ALA A 89 15.42 20.00 51.91
C ALA A 89 13.94 20.30 52.22
N GLY A 90 13.25 21.03 51.34
CA GLY A 90 11.80 21.23 51.42
C GLY A 90 11.02 19.92 51.36
N ALA A 91 11.36 19.02 50.44
CA ALA A 91 10.74 17.70 50.35
C ALA A 91 10.96 16.85 51.62
N ALA A 92 12.16 16.90 52.21
CA ALA A 92 12.45 16.24 53.49
C ALA A 92 11.57 16.79 54.62
N ALA A 93 11.42 18.11 54.71
CA ALA A 93 10.57 18.76 55.72
C ALA A 93 9.09 18.39 55.56
N GLN A 94 8.55 18.35 54.33
CA GLN A 94 7.17 17.93 54.12
C GLN A 94 6.95 16.45 54.47
N ALA A 95 7.90 15.57 54.17
CA ALA A 95 7.84 14.17 54.59
C ALA A 95 7.82 14.03 56.12
N GLN A 96 8.62 14.82 56.86
CA GLN A 96 8.54 14.89 58.32
C GLN A 96 7.18 15.43 58.81
N THR A 97 6.61 16.44 58.15
CA THR A 97 5.28 16.97 58.49
C THR A 97 4.18 15.92 58.29
N VAL A 98 4.22 15.13 57.21
CA VAL A 98 3.26 14.02 57.00
C VAL A 98 3.42 12.93 58.06
N ALA A 99 4.67 12.56 58.41
CA ALA A 99 4.94 11.59 59.47
C ALA A 99 4.40 12.07 60.84
N GLY A 100 4.65 13.33 61.20
CA GLY A 100 4.13 13.94 62.44
C GLY A 100 2.61 14.08 62.44
N ALA A 101 1.98 14.36 61.29
CA ALA A 101 0.52 14.39 61.15
C ALA A 101 -0.10 13.00 61.35
N PHE A 102 0.54 11.94 60.84
CA PHE A 102 0.14 10.56 61.09
C PHE A 102 0.27 10.20 62.59
N GLU A 103 1.40 10.50 63.23
CA GLU A 103 1.63 10.20 64.65
C GLU A 103 0.66 10.95 65.57
N ALA A 104 0.39 12.24 65.29
CA ALA A 104 -0.59 13.03 66.01
C ALA A 104 -2.02 12.48 65.84
N ALA A 105 -2.38 12.05 64.63
CA ALA A 105 -3.68 11.44 64.37
C ALA A 105 -3.81 10.08 65.06
N GLN A 106 -2.80 9.21 65.00
CA GLN A 106 -2.78 7.93 65.69
C GLN A 106 -2.87 8.10 67.22
N ALA A 107 -2.23 9.12 67.78
CA ALA A 107 -2.33 9.44 69.21
C ALA A 107 -3.70 10.01 69.62
N ALA A 108 -4.41 10.70 68.73
CA ALA A 108 -5.74 11.26 68.97
C ALA A 108 -6.89 10.28 68.67
N THR A 109 -6.65 9.26 67.84
CA THR A 109 -7.63 8.23 67.47
C THR A 109 -7.86 7.27 68.63
N ILE A 110 -9.10 6.86 68.84
CA ILE A 110 -9.46 5.91 69.88
C ILE A 110 -8.84 4.55 69.56
N HIS A 111 -8.31 3.87 70.58
CA HIS A 111 -7.74 2.54 70.38
C HIS A 111 -8.86 1.51 70.08
N PRO A 112 -8.74 0.62 69.08
CA PRO A 112 -9.82 -0.30 68.69
C PRO A 112 -10.39 -1.15 69.83
N LEU A 113 -9.57 -1.53 70.83
CA LEU A 113 -10.02 -2.27 72.00
C LEU A 113 -10.95 -1.46 72.92
N SER A 114 -10.85 -0.13 72.95
CA SER A 114 -11.75 0.74 73.73
C SER A 114 -13.14 0.79 73.11
N VAL A 115 -13.22 0.85 71.77
CA VAL A 115 -14.48 0.76 71.02
C VAL A 115 -15.13 -0.61 71.26
N ALA A 116 -14.36 -1.69 71.10
CA ALA A 116 -14.83 -3.05 71.35
C ALA A 116 -15.28 -3.28 72.82
N ALA A 117 -14.59 -2.70 73.80
CA ALA A 117 -14.98 -2.78 75.20
C ALA A 117 -16.32 -2.08 75.47
N ASN A 118 -16.53 -0.88 74.91
CA ASN A 118 -17.80 -0.16 75.00
C ASN A 118 -18.96 -0.95 74.36
N ARG A 119 -18.77 -1.48 73.13
CA ARG A 119 -19.80 -2.29 72.45
C ARG A 119 -20.12 -3.59 73.20
N ASN A 120 -19.12 -4.26 73.76
CA ASN A 120 -19.35 -5.43 74.63
C ASN A 120 -20.15 -5.06 75.89
N ALA A 121 -19.81 -3.95 76.56
CA ALA A 121 -20.55 -3.48 77.73
C ALA A 121 -22.02 -3.13 77.40
N PHE A 122 -22.26 -2.44 76.28
CA PHE A 122 -23.60 -2.16 75.76
C PHE A 122 -24.43 -3.43 75.58
N VAL A 123 -23.88 -4.46 74.92
CA VAL A 123 -24.58 -5.75 74.71
C VAL A 123 -24.92 -6.44 76.04
N GLN A 124 -24.05 -6.39 77.04
CA GLN A 124 -24.35 -6.97 78.37
C GLN A 124 -25.43 -6.19 79.12
N LEU A 125 -25.42 -4.85 79.04
CA LEU A 125 -26.48 -4.01 79.61
C LEU A 125 -27.83 -4.31 78.96
N VAL A 126 -27.89 -4.37 77.63
CA VAL A 126 -29.11 -4.72 76.88
C VAL A 126 -29.64 -6.11 77.25
N ARG A 127 -28.77 -7.14 77.27
CA ARG A 127 -29.14 -8.51 77.67
C ARG A 127 -29.66 -8.62 79.10
N SER A 128 -29.19 -7.75 79.99
CA SER A 128 -29.60 -7.73 81.40
C SER A 128 -30.86 -6.87 81.64
N ASN A 129 -31.35 -6.13 80.65
CA ASN A 129 -32.41 -5.12 80.81
C ASN A 129 -33.85 -5.67 80.79
N PHE A 130 -34.09 -6.85 81.36
CA PHE A 130 -35.41 -7.50 81.37
C PHE A 130 -36.55 -6.65 81.97
N LEU A 131 -36.22 -5.71 82.88
CA LEU A 131 -37.18 -4.83 83.56
C LEU A 131 -37.12 -3.36 83.08
N GLY A 132 -36.33 -3.06 82.04
CA GLY A 132 -36.16 -1.68 81.53
C GLY A 132 -35.29 -0.75 82.39
N LEU A 133 -34.89 -1.18 83.59
CA LEU A 133 -34.20 -0.34 84.59
C LEU A 133 -32.78 0.12 84.19
N PHE A 134 -32.11 -0.53 83.23
CA PHE A 134 -30.78 -0.14 82.76
C PHE A 134 -30.80 0.88 81.61
N GLY A 135 -31.96 1.43 81.23
CA GLY A 135 -32.10 2.46 80.19
C GLY A 135 -31.06 3.60 80.27
N PRO A 136 -30.85 4.25 81.44
CA PRO A 136 -29.85 5.31 81.58
C PRO A 136 -28.40 4.85 81.36
N ALA A 137 -28.06 3.62 81.74
CA ALA A 137 -26.72 3.06 81.53
C ALA A 137 -26.47 2.68 80.06
N ILE A 138 -27.50 2.18 79.37
CA ILE A 138 -27.48 1.93 77.93
C ILE A 138 -27.28 3.25 77.17
N ALA A 139 -28.04 4.30 77.51
CA ALA A 139 -27.89 5.63 76.92
C ALA A 139 -26.49 6.24 77.17
N ALA A 140 -25.91 6.02 78.35
CA ALA A 140 -24.53 6.44 78.65
C ALA A 140 -23.49 5.68 77.81
N ALA A 141 -23.69 4.38 77.55
CA ALA A 141 -22.80 3.58 76.70
C ALA A 141 -22.88 4.01 75.22
N GLU A 142 -24.07 4.38 74.72
CA GLU A 142 -24.24 4.98 73.39
C GLU A 142 -23.58 6.37 73.30
N ALA A 143 -23.80 7.24 74.29
CA ALA A 143 -23.18 8.57 74.31
C ALA A 143 -21.63 8.51 74.33
N GLN A 144 -21.05 7.50 75.00
CA GLN A 144 -19.61 7.23 74.95
C GLN A 144 -19.15 6.76 73.56
N TYR A 145 -19.94 5.95 72.86
CA TYR A 145 -19.63 5.48 71.50
C TYR A 145 -19.67 6.64 70.49
N GLU A 146 -20.70 7.50 70.56
CA GLU A 146 -20.78 8.73 69.75
C GLU A 146 -19.60 9.68 70.02
N ALA A 147 -19.15 9.78 71.28
CA ALA A 147 -17.95 10.55 71.62
C ALA A 147 -16.66 9.93 71.05
N MET A 148 -16.54 8.60 71.00
CA MET A 148 -15.43 7.91 70.33
C MET A 148 -15.47 8.16 68.82
N TRP A 149 -16.65 8.10 68.20
CA TRP A 149 -16.83 8.39 66.78
C TRP A 149 -16.41 9.82 66.43
N ALA A 150 -16.87 10.81 67.20
CA ALA A 150 -16.51 12.21 67.01
C ALA A 150 -15.00 12.47 67.18
N ALA A 151 -14.35 11.79 68.13
CA ALA A 151 -12.89 11.88 68.34
C ALA A 151 -12.12 11.32 67.12
N ASP A 152 -12.49 10.12 66.64
CA ASP A 152 -11.87 9.50 65.46
C ASP A 152 -12.06 10.36 64.20
N VAL A 153 -13.25 10.92 63.97
CA VAL A 153 -13.53 11.81 62.84
C VAL A 153 -12.70 13.09 62.93
N SER A 154 -12.55 13.68 64.12
CA SER A 154 -11.66 14.82 64.36
C SER A 154 -10.19 14.49 64.08
N ALA A 155 -9.72 13.31 64.49
CA ALA A 155 -8.36 12.85 64.22
C ALA A 155 -8.10 12.63 62.73
N MET A 156 -9.01 11.96 62.01
CA MET A 156 -8.86 11.70 60.57
C MET A 156 -8.96 12.97 59.72
N THR A 157 -9.86 13.90 60.07
CA THR A 157 -9.96 15.19 59.37
C THR A 157 -8.73 16.07 59.62
N GLY A 158 -8.18 16.05 60.85
CA GLY A 158 -6.88 16.67 61.16
C GLY A 158 -5.73 16.06 60.35
N TYR A 159 -5.67 14.73 60.24
CA TYR A 159 -4.69 14.02 59.42
C TYR A 159 -4.77 14.43 57.95
N GLN A 160 -5.97 14.40 57.36
CA GLN A 160 -6.21 14.77 55.97
C GLN A 160 -5.79 16.22 55.70
N ALA A 161 -6.14 17.16 56.59
CA ALA A 161 -5.76 18.56 56.47
C ALA A 161 -4.23 18.74 56.54
N GLY A 162 -3.56 18.07 57.49
CA GLY A 162 -2.10 18.11 57.63
C GLY A 162 -1.37 17.52 56.42
N ALA A 163 -1.81 16.35 55.94
CA ALA A 163 -1.23 15.70 54.76
C ALA A 163 -1.45 16.52 53.47
N ALA A 164 -2.64 17.09 53.29
CA ALA A 164 -2.94 17.97 52.14
C ALA A 164 -2.12 19.26 52.16
N ALA A 165 -1.95 19.89 53.34
CA ALA A 165 -1.12 21.07 53.52
C ALA A 165 0.36 20.77 53.21
N ALA A 166 0.88 19.63 53.68
CA ALA A 166 2.26 19.22 53.41
C ALA A 166 2.49 18.92 51.91
N ALA A 167 1.53 18.25 51.25
CA ALA A 167 1.58 18.02 49.81
C ALA A 167 1.54 19.32 48.99
N ALA A 168 0.73 20.31 49.41
CA ALA A 168 0.68 21.64 48.79
C ALA A 168 1.95 22.46 49.01
N GLY A 169 2.77 22.11 50.01
CA GLY A 169 4.07 22.73 50.29
C GLY A 169 5.25 22.18 49.48
N LEU A 170 5.01 21.26 48.52
CA LEU A 170 6.03 20.76 47.60
C LEU A 170 6.09 21.62 46.33
N ASN A 171 7.29 22.12 46.00
CA ASN A 171 7.51 22.84 44.75
C ASN A 171 7.57 21.86 43.55
N PRO A 172 6.93 22.18 42.40
CA PRO A 172 7.06 21.40 41.17
C PRO A 172 8.50 21.36 40.63
N PHE A 173 8.89 20.25 40.01
CA PHE A 173 10.24 20.06 39.47
C PHE A 173 10.50 20.90 38.21
N GLU A 174 9.44 21.23 37.47
CA GLU A 174 9.44 22.10 36.29
C GLU A 174 9.99 23.50 36.61
N GLN A 175 9.76 24.00 37.84
CA GLN A 175 10.30 25.28 38.30
C GLN A 175 11.82 25.23 38.44
N LEU A 176 12.38 24.11 38.91
CA LEU A 176 13.82 23.91 39.01
C LEU A 176 14.46 23.77 37.63
N LEU A 177 13.81 23.06 36.71
CA LEU A 177 14.27 22.93 35.33
C LEU A 177 14.34 24.29 34.61
N ALA A 178 13.39 25.20 34.87
CA ALA A 178 13.39 26.54 34.31
C ALA A 178 14.58 27.42 34.77
N LEU A 179 15.21 27.09 35.91
CA LEU A 179 16.39 27.77 36.44
C LEU A 179 17.72 27.25 35.88
N LEU A 180 17.72 26.12 35.14
CA LEU A 180 18.94 25.52 34.62
C LEU A 180 19.62 26.51 33.65
N PRO A 181 20.92 26.83 33.80
CA PRO A 181 21.56 27.80 32.91
C PRO A 181 21.81 27.25 31.50
N ASN A 182 22.17 28.14 30.58
CA ASN A 182 22.58 27.76 29.23
C ASN A 182 23.99 27.14 29.26
N ILE A 183 24.10 25.85 28.91
CA ILE A 183 25.34 25.08 28.86
C ILE A 183 25.87 25.12 27.42
N GLY A 184 26.78 26.05 27.12
CA GLY A 184 27.44 26.18 25.83
C GLY A 184 27.59 27.63 25.37
N ILE A 185 28.33 27.83 24.27
CA ILE A 185 28.78 29.14 23.81
C ILE A 185 27.74 29.76 22.86
N GLY A 186 27.51 31.07 23.01
CA GLY A 186 26.71 31.86 22.05
C GLY A 186 25.20 31.66 22.14
N ASN A 187 24.71 31.01 23.19
CA ASN A 187 23.27 30.91 23.47
C ASN A 187 22.68 32.29 23.80
N LYS A 188 21.47 32.61 23.30
CA LYS A 188 20.84 33.94 23.36
C LYS A 188 19.40 33.88 23.88
N GLY A 189 19.14 34.64 24.94
CA GLY A 189 17.83 34.61 25.62
C GLY A 189 17.57 33.29 26.32
N GLY A 190 16.59 33.30 27.23
CA GLY A 190 16.13 32.10 27.93
C GLY A 190 17.18 31.36 28.77
N THR A 191 16.76 30.20 29.26
CA THR A 191 17.49 29.27 30.12
C THR A 191 17.33 27.84 29.60
N GLY A 192 18.13 26.91 30.12
CA GLY A 192 18.03 25.47 29.85
C GLY A 192 18.56 25.01 28.47
N ASN A 193 19.22 25.86 27.69
CA ASN A 193 19.81 25.43 26.42
C ASN A 193 21.09 24.61 26.65
N ILE A 194 21.23 23.48 25.97
CA ILE A 194 22.41 22.57 26.02
C ILE A 194 23.00 22.48 24.62
N GLY A 195 24.23 22.97 24.44
CA GLY A 195 24.93 23.10 23.15
C GLY A 195 25.12 24.55 22.74
N ASN A 196 25.54 24.81 21.50
CA ASN A 196 26.04 26.12 21.08
C ASN A 196 25.06 26.91 20.19
N GLY A 197 25.03 28.23 20.33
CA GLY A 197 24.36 29.13 19.40
C GLY A 197 22.82 29.05 19.38
N ASN A 198 22.18 28.48 20.40
CA ASN A 198 20.72 28.40 20.47
C ASN A 198 20.10 29.74 20.88
N THR A 199 18.94 30.09 20.33
CA THR A 199 18.19 31.30 20.68
C THR A 199 16.79 30.92 21.18
N GLY A 200 16.52 31.07 22.48
CA GLY A 200 15.25 30.67 23.12
C GLY A 200 15.46 29.91 24.44
N THR A 201 14.56 29.00 24.80
CA THR A 201 14.62 28.21 26.05
C THR A 201 14.69 26.70 25.78
N ALA A 202 15.31 25.95 26.68
CA ALA A 202 15.25 24.48 26.75
C ALA A 202 15.60 23.73 25.44
N ASN A 203 16.48 24.28 24.59
CA ASN A 203 16.93 23.58 23.37
C ASN A 203 18.10 22.64 23.67
N VAL A 204 18.09 21.43 23.12
CA VAL A 204 19.20 20.45 23.20
C VAL A 204 19.79 20.22 21.82
N GLY A 205 21.04 20.64 21.61
CA GLY A 205 21.74 20.63 20.32
C GLY A 205 22.29 22.01 19.98
N SER A 206 22.57 22.30 18.71
CA SER A 206 23.21 23.58 18.33
C SER A 206 22.47 24.33 17.23
N GLY A 207 22.52 25.66 17.30
CA GLY A 207 21.99 26.57 16.26
C GLY A 207 20.46 26.60 16.15
N ASN A 208 19.72 26.18 17.18
CA ASN A 208 18.25 26.25 17.15
C ASN A 208 17.76 27.68 17.41
N THR A 209 16.65 28.08 16.78
CA THR A 209 15.96 29.36 17.02
C THR A 209 14.50 29.10 17.34
N GLY A 210 14.08 29.40 18.58
CA GLY A 210 12.81 28.98 19.19
C GLY A 210 13.07 28.17 20.48
N SER A 211 12.07 27.48 21.01
CA SER A 211 12.17 26.81 22.32
C SER A 211 11.86 25.32 22.29
N GLY A 212 12.48 24.55 23.18
CA GLY A 212 12.17 23.13 23.39
C GLY A 212 12.52 22.22 22.21
N ASN A 213 13.47 22.59 21.36
CA ASN A 213 13.92 21.73 20.27
C ASN A 213 14.97 20.71 20.73
N VAL A 214 14.96 19.50 20.18
CA VAL A 214 15.97 18.46 20.39
C VAL A 214 16.59 18.10 19.04
N GLY A 215 17.87 18.39 18.85
CA GLY A 215 18.58 18.33 17.56
C GLY A 215 19.15 19.70 17.19
N SER A 216 19.60 19.87 15.95
CA SER A 216 20.38 21.05 15.54
C SER A 216 19.80 21.77 14.32
N GLY A 217 20.00 23.10 14.28
CA GLY A 217 19.58 23.95 13.16
C GLY A 217 18.08 24.05 12.95
N ASN A 218 17.26 23.82 13.99
CA ASN A 218 15.81 24.03 13.87
C ASN A 218 15.49 25.52 13.91
N GLY A 219 14.67 25.98 12.98
CA GLY A 219 14.34 27.39 12.76
C GLY A 219 15.42 28.19 12.06
N SER A 220 15.17 29.49 11.96
CA SER A 220 16.08 30.46 11.36
C SER A 220 15.88 31.83 12.00
N SER A 221 16.76 32.79 11.70
CA SER A 221 16.63 34.17 12.17
C SER A 221 15.29 34.84 11.81
N ALA A 222 14.56 34.31 10.82
CA ALA A 222 13.24 34.79 10.42
C ALA A 222 12.08 33.92 10.96
N ILE A 223 12.33 32.67 11.35
CA ILE A 223 11.30 31.70 11.75
C ILE A 223 11.70 31.02 13.06
N ALA A 224 11.22 31.57 14.18
CA ALA A 224 11.27 30.88 15.47
C ALA A 224 10.43 29.60 15.39
N SER A 225 11.08 28.48 15.72
CA SER A 225 10.62 27.12 15.50
C SER A 225 10.80 26.35 16.80
N SER A 226 9.72 25.81 17.36
CA SER A 226 9.68 25.27 18.73
C SER A 226 9.16 23.84 18.77
N GLY A 227 9.60 23.06 19.76
CA GLY A 227 9.15 21.69 20.00
C GLY A 227 9.57 20.67 18.93
N ASN A 228 10.55 20.97 18.08
CA ASN A 228 11.00 20.05 17.03
C ASN A 228 11.94 18.97 17.58
N ILE A 229 11.87 17.75 17.05
CA ILE A 229 12.80 16.66 17.33
C ILE A 229 13.47 16.22 16.02
N GLY A 230 14.80 16.36 15.96
CA GLY A 230 15.65 16.14 14.79
C GLY A 230 16.24 17.46 14.26
N ASN A 231 16.68 17.50 12.99
CA ASN A 231 17.56 18.57 12.49
C ASN A 231 16.95 19.37 11.34
N GLY A 232 17.24 20.68 11.30
CA GLY A 232 16.93 21.52 10.14
C GLY A 232 15.44 21.77 9.88
N ASN A 233 14.55 21.57 10.88
CA ASN A 233 13.11 21.80 10.71
C ASN A 233 12.78 23.28 10.89
N GLN A 234 11.90 23.84 10.05
CA GLN A 234 11.42 25.23 10.12
C GLN A 234 9.90 25.25 10.33
N GLY A 235 9.46 25.78 11.46
CA GLY A 235 8.10 25.65 11.99
C GLY A 235 8.07 24.83 13.29
N ASN A 236 6.89 24.48 13.79
CA ASN A 236 6.71 23.97 15.15
C ASN A 236 6.33 22.49 15.21
N ASN A 237 6.78 21.78 16.25
CA ASN A 237 6.37 20.43 16.61
C ASN A 237 6.63 19.37 15.52
N ASN A 238 7.67 19.52 14.70
CA ASN A 238 8.05 18.52 13.70
C ASN A 238 8.91 17.42 14.31
N PHE A 239 8.76 16.18 13.82
CA PHE A 239 9.62 15.05 14.16
C PHE A 239 10.37 14.58 12.90
N GLY A 240 11.69 14.36 12.99
CA GLY A 240 12.55 14.00 11.87
C GLY A 240 13.35 15.21 11.36
N SER A 241 13.69 15.29 10.06
CA SER A 241 14.64 16.31 9.58
C SER A 241 14.26 16.99 8.28
N GLY A 242 14.62 18.27 8.17
CA GLY A 242 14.43 19.09 6.97
C GLY A 242 12.98 19.43 6.65
N ASN A 243 12.06 19.35 7.62
CA ASN A 243 10.65 19.66 7.38
C ASN A 243 10.39 21.18 7.43
N PHE A 244 9.49 21.67 6.59
CA PHE A 244 9.00 23.05 6.58
C PHE A 244 7.50 23.07 6.91
N GLY A 245 7.06 24.00 7.75
CA GLY A 245 5.72 24.01 8.35
C GLY A 245 5.67 23.32 9.71
N ASN A 246 4.47 23.01 10.19
CA ASN A 246 4.19 22.52 11.53
C ASN A 246 3.78 21.05 11.54
N GLN A 247 4.06 20.35 12.63
CA GLN A 247 3.53 19.00 12.94
C GLN A 247 3.81 17.94 11.86
N ASN A 248 4.85 18.12 11.04
CA ASN A 248 5.28 17.09 10.09
C ASN A 248 6.07 15.99 10.82
N ILE A 249 5.92 14.74 10.38
CA ILE A 249 6.64 13.59 10.90
C ILE A 249 7.38 12.90 9.74
N GLY A 250 8.69 12.80 9.83
CA GLY A 250 9.56 12.19 8.83
C GLY A 250 10.54 13.19 8.20
N PHE A 251 10.74 13.13 6.88
CA PHE A 251 11.87 13.79 6.22
C PHE A 251 11.46 14.67 5.03
N GLY A 252 11.93 15.92 5.02
CA GLY A 252 11.79 16.81 3.86
C GLY A 252 10.36 17.18 3.47
N ASN A 253 9.39 17.08 4.38
CA ASN A 253 8.02 17.46 4.09
C ASN A 253 7.86 19.00 4.15
N THR A 254 7.05 19.58 3.25
CA THR A 254 6.84 21.03 3.13
C THR A 254 5.36 21.36 3.18
N GLY A 255 4.92 22.08 4.22
CA GLY A 255 3.56 22.62 4.34
C GLY A 255 3.27 23.76 3.36
N GLU A 256 2.06 23.82 2.82
CA GLU A 256 1.63 24.86 1.86
C GLU A 256 0.73 25.91 2.55
N PRO A 257 1.23 27.12 2.86
CA PRO A 257 0.45 28.16 3.54
C PRO A 257 -0.75 28.70 2.76
N ALA A 258 -0.79 28.56 1.43
CA ALA A 258 -1.94 28.99 0.64
C ALA A 258 -3.22 28.17 0.87
N THR A 259 -3.11 26.99 1.48
CA THR A 259 -4.26 26.05 1.65
C THR A 259 -4.54 25.60 3.08
N SER A 260 -3.79 26.10 4.08
CA SER A 260 -4.03 25.81 5.50
C SER A 260 -3.57 26.96 6.40
N SER A 261 -4.32 27.25 7.46
CA SER A 261 -3.89 28.15 8.54
C SER A 261 -2.81 27.52 9.44
N ASN A 262 -2.62 26.20 9.36
CA ASN A 262 -1.56 25.46 10.01
C ASN A 262 -0.86 24.57 8.95
N PRO A 263 0.13 25.12 8.21
CA PRO A 263 0.72 24.43 7.06
C PRO A 263 1.60 23.28 7.53
N GLY A 264 1.47 22.10 6.92
CA GLY A 264 2.21 20.89 7.29
C GLY A 264 1.28 19.72 7.63
N VAL A 265 1.47 19.10 8.79
CA VAL A 265 0.76 17.87 9.23
C VAL A 265 0.99 16.68 8.28
N ASN A 266 2.13 16.64 7.58
CA ASN A 266 2.47 15.53 6.69
C ASN A 266 3.21 14.42 7.44
N LEU A 267 2.89 13.16 7.13
CA LEU A 267 3.56 11.96 7.67
C LEU A 267 4.31 11.24 6.54
N GLY A 268 5.62 11.05 6.67
CA GLY A 268 6.46 10.30 5.72
C GLY A 268 7.56 11.16 5.09
N MET A 269 7.77 11.05 3.78
CA MET A 269 8.95 11.61 3.13
C MET A 269 8.64 12.44 1.88
N GLY A 270 9.18 13.65 1.82
CA GLY A 270 9.16 14.50 0.63
C GLY A 270 7.76 14.93 0.17
N ASN A 271 6.77 14.98 1.06
CA ASN A 271 5.44 15.45 0.71
C ASN A 271 5.41 16.99 0.65
N PHE A 272 4.76 17.55 -0.36
CA PHE A 272 4.54 18.99 -0.52
C PHE A 272 3.04 19.30 -0.42
N GLY A 273 2.66 20.24 0.44
CA GLY A 273 1.27 20.57 0.79
C GLY A 273 0.90 20.09 2.19
N ASN A 274 -0.38 19.83 2.46
CA ASN A 274 -0.88 19.67 3.83
C ASN A 274 -1.59 18.33 4.06
N GLY A 275 -1.34 17.70 5.20
CA GLY A 275 -2.07 16.50 5.65
C GLY A 275 -1.80 15.24 4.81
N ASN A 276 -0.71 15.18 4.04
CA ASN A 276 -0.39 14.00 3.24
C ASN A 276 0.26 12.89 4.09
N VAL A 277 0.00 11.63 3.75
CA VAL A 277 0.58 10.45 4.39
C VAL A 277 1.28 9.56 3.36
N GLY A 278 2.58 9.33 3.50
CA GLY A 278 3.38 8.47 2.65
C GLY A 278 4.54 9.22 1.98
N VAL A 279 4.76 9.00 0.68
CA VAL A 279 5.99 9.45 -0.01
C VAL A 279 5.71 10.29 -1.25
N GLY A 280 6.37 11.45 -1.35
CA GLY A 280 6.39 12.27 -2.57
C GLY A 280 5.03 12.76 -3.06
N ASN A 281 4.03 12.88 -2.19
CA ASN A 281 2.72 13.43 -2.60
C ASN A 281 2.78 14.95 -2.73
N ILE A 282 2.04 15.52 -3.69
CA ILE A 282 1.98 16.95 -3.98
C ILE A 282 0.52 17.41 -3.90
N GLY A 283 0.24 18.42 -3.06
CA GLY A 283 -1.12 18.88 -2.76
C GLY A 283 -1.56 18.42 -1.37
N ASN A 284 -2.84 18.14 -1.15
CA ASN A 284 -3.39 17.99 0.20
C ASN A 284 -4.08 16.64 0.44
N GLU A 285 -4.06 16.15 1.68
CA GLU A 285 -4.84 15.00 2.15
C GLU A 285 -4.58 13.67 1.37
N ASN A 286 -3.48 13.57 0.60
CA ASN A 286 -3.20 12.37 -0.18
C ASN A 286 -2.56 11.28 0.70
N ILE A 287 -2.94 10.02 0.46
CA ILE A 287 -2.43 8.86 1.18
C ILE A 287 -1.78 7.88 0.19
N GLY A 288 -0.51 7.56 0.41
CA GLY A 288 0.29 6.63 -0.39
C GLY A 288 1.47 7.31 -1.09
N GLY A 289 1.68 7.07 -2.39
CA GLY A 289 2.92 7.43 -3.08
C GLY A 289 2.75 8.25 -4.36
N GLY A 290 3.40 9.41 -4.46
CA GLY A 290 3.49 10.17 -5.72
C GLY A 290 2.15 10.68 -6.26
N ASN A 291 1.13 10.84 -5.40
CA ASN A 291 -0.15 11.40 -5.82
C ASN A 291 -0.04 12.93 -5.95
N THR A 292 -0.73 13.51 -6.92
CA THR A 292 -0.84 14.95 -7.16
C THR A 292 -2.29 15.40 -7.04
N GLY A 293 -2.55 16.46 -6.28
CA GLY A 293 -3.89 17.04 -6.09
C GLY A 293 -4.43 16.83 -4.66
N ILE A 294 -5.72 16.48 -4.51
CA ILE A 294 -6.40 16.50 -3.21
C ILE A 294 -7.09 15.18 -2.86
N GLY A 295 -6.77 14.60 -1.72
CA GLY A 295 -7.53 13.49 -1.12
C GLY A 295 -7.43 12.16 -1.87
N ASN A 296 -6.37 11.94 -2.67
CA ASN A 296 -6.19 10.69 -3.40
C ASN A 296 -5.62 9.59 -2.49
N LEU A 297 -6.06 8.34 -2.66
CA LEU A 297 -5.58 7.17 -1.93
C LEU A 297 -5.00 6.13 -2.89
N GLY A 298 -3.72 5.79 -2.72
CA GLY A 298 -2.99 4.83 -3.54
C GLY A 298 -1.71 5.44 -4.10
N ALA A 299 -1.38 5.23 -5.38
CA ALA A 299 -0.15 5.80 -5.94
C ALA A 299 -0.26 6.33 -7.36
N GLY A 300 0.46 7.42 -7.65
CA GLY A 300 0.54 8.05 -8.96
C GLY A 300 -0.77 8.66 -9.48
N ASN A 301 -1.77 8.87 -8.61
CA ASN A 301 -3.03 9.48 -9.03
C ASN A 301 -2.87 11.01 -9.18
N ASN A 302 -3.55 11.60 -10.16
CA ASN A 302 -3.52 13.04 -10.44
C ASN A 302 -4.95 13.60 -10.47
N GLY A 303 -5.27 14.51 -9.55
CA GLY A 303 -6.57 15.17 -9.43
C GLY A 303 -7.17 15.02 -8.03
N ILE A 304 -8.48 14.80 -7.92
CA ILE A 304 -9.20 14.87 -6.64
C ILE A 304 -9.90 13.53 -6.31
N ARG A 305 -9.68 13.01 -5.09
CA ARG A 305 -10.38 11.85 -4.51
C ARG A 305 -10.36 10.58 -5.36
N ASN A 306 -9.26 10.32 -6.07
CA ASN A 306 -9.08 9.05 -6.75
C ASN A 306 -8.64 7.95 -5.77
N PHE A 307 -9.08 6.73 -6.00
CA PHE A 307 -8.66 5.52 -5.29
C PHE A 307 -7.97 4.55 -6.26
N GLY A 308 -6.76 4.10 -5.93
CA GLY A 308 -6.02 3.09 -6.69
C GLY A 308 -4.74 3.64 -7.32
N PHE A 309 -4.47 3.31 -8.58
CA PHE A 309 -3.14 3.50 -9.19
C PHE A 309 -3.19 4.25 -10.53
N GLY A 310 -2.42 5.34 -10.66
CA GLY A 310 -2.22 6.02 -11.95
C GLY A 310 -3.45 6.67 -12.57
N ASN A 311 -4.50 6.96 -11.79
CA ASN A 311 -5.73 7.55 -12.32
C ASN A 311 -5.56 9.07 -12.50
N THR A 312 -6.05 9.62 -13.61
CA THR A 312 -6.04 11.06 -13.93
C THR A 312 -7.46 11.61 -14.02
N GLY A 313 -7.75 12.65 -13.22
CA GLY A 313 -9.06 13.31 -13.11
C GLY A 313 -9.65 13.15 -11.70
N ASN A 314 -10.97 13.07 -11.55
CA ASN A 314 -11.62 13.19 -10.24
C ASN A 314 -12.58 12.04 -9.89
N ASN A 315 -12.55 11.59 -8.64
CA ASN A 315 -13.40 10.54 -8.07
C ASN A 315 -13.34 9.19 -8.81
N ASN A 316 -12.19 8.84 -9.41
CA ASN A 316 -12.02 7.56 -10.08
C ASN A 316 -11.63 6.46 -9.07
N ILE A 317 -12.12 5.23 -9.26
CA ILE A 317 -11.78 4.07 -8.42
C ILE A 317 -11.22 2.96 -9.33
N GLY A 318 -9.90 2.82 -9.39
CA GLY A 318 -9.32 1.91 -10.37
C GLY A 318 -7.83 2.00 -10.64
N ILE A 319 -7.45 1.54 -11.83
CA ILE A 319 -6.07 1.56 -12.32
C ILE A 319 -6.03 2.23 -13.71
N GLY A 320 -5.21 3.27 -13.86
CA GLY A 320 -4.91 3.93 -15.13
C GLY A 320 -6.05 4.73 -15.75
N LEU A 321 -7.16 4.96 -15.03
CA LEU A 321 -8.37 5.62 -15.55
C LEU A 321 -8.09 7.09 -15.91
N THR A 322 -8.69 7.59 -16.99
CA THR A 322 -8.55 9.00 -17.44
C THR A 322 -9.93 9.61 -17.66
N GLY A 323 -10.30 10.55 -16.80
CA GLY A 323 -11.60 11.23 -16.80
C GLY A 323 -12.14 11.41 -15.38
N ASN A 324 -13.45 11.54 -15.21
CA ASN A 324 -14.08 11.72 -13.90
C ASN A 324 -15.10 10.61 -13.61
N ASN A 325 -15.24 10.25 -12.34
CA ASN A 325 -16.24 9.30 -11.81
C ASN A 325 -16.18 7.90 -12.47
N GLN A 326 -15.03 7.48 -12.95
CA GLN A 326 -14.82 6.17 -13.57
C GLN A 326 -14.51 5.09 -12.52
N VAL A 327 -14.94 3.86 -12.76
CA VAL A 327 -14.61 2.70 -11.92
C VAL A 327 -14.13 1.56 -12.81
N GLY A 328 -13.00 0.93 -12.48
CA GLY A 328 -12.47 -0.23 -13.21
C GLY A 328 -10.97 -0.17 -13.50
N ILE A 329 -10.54 -0.72 -14.63
CA ILE A 329 -9.14 -0.75 -15.07
C ILE A 329 -9.07 -0.26 -16.51
N ASN A 330 -8.25 0.75 -16.78
CA ASN A 330 -7.91 1.18 -18.12
C ASN A 330 -6.91 0.19 -18.72
N LEU A 331 -7.44 -0.80 -19.43
CA LEU A 331 -6.66 -1.87 -20.06
C LEU A 331 -5.82 -1.42 -21.28
N PRO A 332 -6.26 -0.44 -22.11
CA PRO A 332 -5.41 0.20 -23.12
C PRO A 332 -4.04 0.62 -22.59
N GLY A 333 -2.98 -0.02 -23.11
CA GLY A 333 -1.58 0.28 -22.78
C GLY A 333 -1.05 -0.34 -21.48
N LEU A 334 -1.90 -0.87 -20.60
CA LEU A 334 -1.45 -1.46 -19.33
C LEU A 334 -1.04 -2.94 -19.47
N LEU A 335 -1.74 -3.69 -20.32
CA LEU A 335 -1.53 -5.13 -20.55
C LEU A 335 -1.28 -5.47 -22.02
N ASN A 336 -1.12 -4.48 -22.90
CA ASN A 336 -0.70 -4.68 -24.29
C ASN A 336 0.73 -4.15 -24.49
N SER A 337 1.58 -4.90 -25.18
CA SER A 337 2.94 -4.48 -25.56
C SER A 337 3.00 -4.16 -27.06
N GLY A 338 3.67 -3.06 -27.42
CA GLY A 338 3.66 -2.52 -28.79
C GLY A 338 2.57 -1.47 -29.01
N SER A 339 2.14 -1.24 -30.26
CA SER A 339 1.33 -0.07 -30.64
C SER A 339 0.02 -0.44 -31.36
N GLY A 340 -1.01 0.40 -31.21
CA GLY A 340 -2.29 0.22 -31.90
C GLY A 340 -3.17 -0.96 -31.42
N ASN A 341 -2.76 -1.67 -30.37
CA ASN A 341 -3.48 -2.85 -29.87
C ASN A 341 -4.75 -2.46 -29.07
N ILE A 342 -5.88 -3.10 -29.40
CA ILE A 342 -7.19 -2.92 -28.75
C ILE A 342 -7.54 -4.20 -27.98
N GLY A 343 -7.90 -4.08 -26.70
CA GLY A 343 -8.22 -5.21 -25.82
C GLY A 343 -7.13 -5.48 -24.77
N ILE A 344 -6.84 -6.75 -24.44
CA ILE A 344 -5.98 -7.14 -23.31
C ILE A 344 -4.94 -8.19 -23.71
N GLY A 345 -3.70 -8.08 -23.21
CA GLY A 345 -2.69 -9.15 -23.33
C GLY A 345 -2.03 -9.24 -24.71
N ASN A 346 -2.33 -8.32 -25.63
CA ASN A 346 -1.82 -8.39 -27.00
C ASN A 346 -0.38 -7.87 -27.10
N SER A 347 0.46 -8.56 -27.86
CA SER A 347 1.87 -8.22 -28.09
C SER A 347 2.17 -8.01 -29.57
N GLY A 348 2.77 -6.89 -29.94
CA GLY A 348 3.09 -6.50 -31.32
C GLY A 348 2.24 -5.32 -31.80
N THR A 349 1.80 -5.26 -33.06
CA THR A 349 1.08 -4.09 -33.58
C THR A 349 -0.34 -4.37 -34.08
N ASN A 350 -1.24 -3.40 -33.87
CA ASN A 350 -2.59 -3.37 -34.46
C ASN A 350 -3.46 -4.63 -34.21
N ASN A 351 -3.23 -5.35 -33.11
CA ASN A 351 -4.06 -6.52 -32.76
C ASN A 351 -5.35 -6.09 -32.04
N ILE A 352 -6.46 -6.77 -32.31
CA ILE A 352 -7.76 -6.51 -31.69
C ILE A 352 -8.25 -7.78 -30.97
N GLY A 353 -8.52 -7.68 -29.66
CA GLY A 353 -9.06 -8.78 -28.85
C GLY A 353 -8.14 -9.16 -27.69
N PHE A 354 -7.87 -10.46 -27.50
CA PHE A 354 -7.25 -10.98 -26.28
C PHE A 354 -6.04 -11.87 -26.55
N PHE A 355 -4.91 -11.57 -25.91
CA PHE A 355 -3.70 -12.42 -25.89
C PHE A 355 -3.14 -12.80 -27.28
N ASN A 356 -3.34 -11.96 -28.30
CA ASN A 356 -2.75 -12.18 -29.62
C ASN A 356 -1.27 -11.75 -29.64
N SER A 357 -0.46 -12.38 -30.49
CA SER A 357 0.97 -12.11 -30.65
C SER A 357 1.30 -11.83 -32.11
N GLY A 358 2.20 -10.89 -32.38
CA GLY A 358 2.53 -10.45 -33.74
C GLY A 358 1.69 -9.27 -34.19
N ASN A 359 1.31 -9.23 -35.47
CA ASN A 359 0.70 -8.03 -36.06
C ASN A 359 -0.67 -8.30 -36.68
N GLY A 360 -1.60 -7.36 -36.52
CA GLY A 360 -2.87 -7.30 -37.25
C GLY A 360 -3.89 -8.40 -36.93
N ASN A 361 -3.70 -9.18 -35.86
CA ASN A 361 -4.62 -10.26 -35.52
C ASN A 361 -5.94 -9.72 -34.95
N VAL A 362 -7.05 -10.39 -35.25
CA VAL A 362 -8.37 -10.08 -34.68
C VAL A 362 -8.96 -11.32 -34.02
N GLY A 363 -9.09 -11.31 -32.70
CA GLY A 363 -9.71 -12.38 -31.92
C GLY A 363 -8.92 -12.78 -30.67
N ILE A 364 -8.67 -14.08 -30.47
CA ILE A 364 -8.11 -14.60 -29.20
C ILE A 364 -6.94 -15.56 -29.45
N PHE A 365 -5.81 -15.39 -28.76
CA PHE A 365 -4.64 -16.29 -28.83
C PHE A 365 -4.06 -16.53 -30.24
N ASN A 366 -4.32 -15.65 -31.21
CA ASN A 366 -3.71 -15.80 -32.53
C ASN A 366 -2.24 -15.34 -32.50
N ALA A 367 -1.38 -15.99 -33.28
CA ALA A 367 0.04 -15.68 -33.38
C ALA A 367 0.46 -15.48 -34.83
N SER A 368 0.91 -14.27 -35.20
CA SER A 368 1.45 -13.98 -36.54
C SER A 368 2.95 -13.69 -36.52
N PRO A 369 3.72 -14.13 -37.55
CA PRO A 369 5.08 -13.68 -37.75
C PRO A 369 5.16 -12.17 -37.97
N THR A 370 6.25 -11.56 -37.55
CA THR A 370 6.69 -10.24 -38.02
C THR A 370 7.50 -10.41 -39.31
N PRO A 371 7.34 -9.58 -40.36
CA PRO A 371 7.00 -8.15 -40.34
C PRO A 371 5.53 -7.80 -40.68
N SER A 372 5.20 -6.51 -40.60
CA SER A 372 3.84 -5.94 -40.65
C SER A 372 3.16 -5.91 -42.03
N THR A 373 3.73 -6.55 -43.06
CA THR A 373 3.16 -6.57 -44.42
C THR A 373 2.32 -7.81 -44.71
N SER A 374 2.28 -8.77 -43.78
CA SER A 374 1.48 -9.99 -43.88
C SER A 374 0.13 -9.80 -43.18
N PRO A 375 -1.00 -10.25 -43.76
CA PRO A 375 -2.30 -10.22 -43.08
C PRO A 375 -2.26 -10.97 -41.76
N GLY A 376 -2.81 -10.37 -40.70
CA GLY A 376 -2.99 -11.05 -39.41
C GLY A 376 -4.08 -12.11 -39.47
N ASN A 377 -4.15 -12.98 -38.45
CA ASN A 377 -5.19 -14.01 -38.40
C ASN A 377 -6.50 -13.47 -37.81
N PHE A 378 -7.64 -14.04 -38.23
CA PHE A 378 -8.96 -13.75 -37.67
C PHE A 378 -9.54 -14.98 -36.96
N GLY A 379 -9.97 -14.84 -35.70
CA GLY A 379 -10.64 -15.90 -34.93
C GLY A 379 -9.88 -16.33 -33.68
N ILE A 380 -9.71 -17.64 -33.42
CA ILE A 380 -9.12 -18.14 -32.16
C ILE A 380 -7.96 -19.11 -32.40
N GLY A 381 -6.82 -18.86 -31.77
CA GLY A 381 -5.72 -19.82 -31.66
C GLY A 381 -5.00 -20.14 -32.98
N ASN A 382 -5.16 -19.30 -34.01
CA ASN A 382 -4.50 -19.52 -35.29
C ASN A 382 -3.02 -19.10 -35.24
N ALA A 383 -2.14 -19.82 -35.91
CA ALA A 383 -0.70 -19.56 -35.95
C ALA A 383 -0.20 -19.36 -37.40
N GLY A 384 0.57 -18.30 -37.65
CA GLY A 384 1.07 -17.95 -38.97
C GLY A 384 0.35 -16.75 -39.58
N VAL A 385 0.09 -16.78 -40.89
CA VAL A 385 -0.33 -15.60 -41.68
C VAL A 385 -1.72 -15.81 -42.28
N GLY A 386 -2.60 -14.81 -42.16
CA GLY A 386 -3.86 -14.74 -42.90
C GLY A 386 -4.85 -15.88 -42.66
N ASN A 387 -4.74 -16.64 -41.57
CA ASN A 387 -5.67 -17.72 -41.28
C ASN A 387 -6.99 -17.17 -40.71
N VAL A 388 -8.12 -17.77 -41.09
CA VAL A 388 -9.47 -17.36 -40.67
C VAL A 388 -10.20 -18.54 -40.03
N GLY A 389 -10.60 -18.39 -38.77
CA GLY A 389 -11.35 -19.40 -38.01
C GLY A 389 -10.63 -19.84 -36.74
N LEU A 390 -10.43 -21.14 -36.55
CA LEU A 390 -10.05 -21.72 -35.26
C LEU A 390 -8.84 -22.66 -35.40
N PHE A 391 -7.79 -22.46 -34.61
CA PHE A 391 -6.65 -23.39 -34.47
C PHE A 391 -5.93 -23.78 -35.78
N ASN A 392 -6.02 -22.95 -36.83
CA ASN A 392 -5.30 -23.22 -38.07
C ASN A 392 -3.82 -22.84 -37.95
N SER A 393 -2.96 -23.43 -38.79
CA SER A 393 -1.51 -23.21 -38.75
C SER A 393 -0.86 -23.05 -40.13
N TYR A 394 0.21 -22.25 -40.19
CA TYR A 394 0.93 -21.82 -41.39
C TYR A 394 0.20 -20.70 -42.15
N ILE A 395 -0.26 -20.87 -43.39
CA ILE A 395 -0.62 -19.72 -44.24
C ILE A 395 -2.01 -19.87 -44.85
N GLY A 396 -2.88 -18.89 -44.61
CA GLY A 396 -4.09 -18.63 -45.40
C GLY A 396 -5.20 -19.67 -45.26
N ASN A 397 -5.22 -20.48 -44.21
CA ASN A 397 -6.26 -21.51 -44.05
C ASN A 397 -7.59 -20.92 -43.55
N PHE A 398 -8.71 -21.48 -44.00
CA PHE A 398 -10.05 -21.09 -43.59
C PHE A 398 -10.79 -22.26 -42.91
N GLY A 399 -11.33 -22.05 -41.70
CA GLY A 399 -12.12 -23.03 -40.98
C GLY A 399 -11.49 -23.45 -39.65
N LEU A 400 -11.45 -24.75 -39.32
CA LEU A 400 -11.01 -25.24 -38.02
C LEU A 400 -9.91 -26.31 -38.13
N GLY A 401 -8.78 -26.09 -37.45
CA GLY A 401 -7.74 -27.08 -37.20
C GLY A 401 -6.90 -27.48 -38.42
N ASN A 402 -6.92 -26.70 -39.50
CA ASN A 402 -6.15 -27.01 -40.70
C ASN A 402 -4.66 -26.64 -40.54
N SER A 403 -3.76 -27.39 -41.17
CA SER A 403 -2.31 -27.14 -41.12
C SER A 403 -1.67 -27.13 -42.50
N GLY A 404 -0.86 -26.10 -42.77
CA GLY A 404 -0.19 -25.91 -44.06
C GLY A 404 -0.80 -24.76 -44.86
N LEU A 405 -0.88 -24.88 -46.18
CA LEU A 405 -1.11 -23.75 -47.07
C LEU A 405 -2.52 -23.75 -47.67
N LEU A 406 -3.29 -22.67 -47.44
CA LEU A 406 -4.57 -22.38 -48.08
C LEU A 406 -5.60 -23.51 -48.01
N ASN A 407 -5.67 -24.29 -46.93
CA ASN A 407 -6.70 -25.31 -46.79
C ASN A 407 -8.05 -24.68 -46.36
N THR A 408 -9.17 -25.20 -46.86
CA THR A 408 -10.52 -24.78 -46.45
C THR A 408 -11.30 -25.94 -45.84
N GLY A 409 -11.82 -25.74 -44.63
CA GLY A 409 -12.72 -26.67 -43.95
C GLY A 409 -12.20 -27.10 -42.59
N LEU A 410 -12.14 -28.39 -42.32
CA LEU A 410 -11.91 -28.98 -41.01
C LEU A 410 -10.73 -29.96 -41.05
N PHE A 411 -9.73 -29.75 -40.19
CA PHE A 411 -8.62 -30.68 -39.91
C PHE A 411 -7.82 -31.18 -41.12
N ASN A 412 -7.79 -30.41 -42.22
CA ASN A 412 -6.99 -30.76 -43.38
C ASN A 412 -5.49 -30.47 -43.13
N SER A 413 -4.60 -31.26 -43.72
CA SER A 413 -3.15 -31.11 -43.58
C SER A 413 -2.44 -31.13 -44.94
N GLY A 414 -1.45 -30.26 -45.11
CA GLY A 414 -0.75 -30.07 -46.40
C GLY A 414 -1.24 -28.82 -47.12
N GLU A 415 -1.45 -28.89 -48.44
CA GLU A 415 -1.69 -27.69 -49.25
C GLU A 415 -2.97 -27.77 -50.08
N LEU A 416 -3.69 -26.66 -50.18
CA LEU A 416 -4.83 -26.49 -51.06
C LEU A 416 -5.94 -27.57 -50.92
N ASN A 417 -6.19 -28.13 -49.74
CA ASN A 417 -7.28 -29.09 -49.55
C ASN A 417 -8.62 -28.39 -49.23
N THR A 418 -9.74 -28.96 -49.69
CA THR A 418 -11.10 -28.52 -49.35
C THR A 418 -11.93 -29.64 -48.73
N GLY A 419 -12.43 -29.43 -47.51
CA GLY A 419 -13.41 -30.30 -46.85
C GLY A 419 -12.94 -30.79 -45.48
N PHE A 420 -12.94 -32.09 -45.22
CA PHE A 420 -12.75 -32.67 -43.88
C PHE A 420 -11.64 -33.72 -43.83
N GLU A 421 -10.62 -33.53 -42.98
CA GLU A 421 -9.56 -34.51 -42.70
C GLU A 421 -8.86 -35.06 -43.96
N ASN A 422 -8.61 -34.20 -44.97
CA ASN A 422 -7.77 -34.57 -46.11
C ASN A 422 -6.29 -34.30 -45.78
N GLY A 423 -5.38 -35.11 -46.34
CA GLY A 423 -3.93 -34.99 -46.16
C GLY A 423 -3.16 -35.03 -47.49
N GLY A 424 -2.15 -34.19 -47.65
CA GLY A 424 -1.42 -34.05 -48.92
C GLY A 424 -1.83 -32.77 -49.63
N THR A 425 -1.87 -32.76 -50.97
CA THR A 425 -2.22 -31.54 -51.72
C THR A 425 -3.48 -31.67 -52.56
N LEU A 426 -4.20 -30.55 -52.74
CA LEU A 426 -5.28 -30.43 -53.73
C LEU A 426 -6.40 -31.48 -53.61
N ASN A 427 -6.74 -31.94 -52.40
CA ASN A 427 -7.85 -32.89 -52.23
C ASN A 427 -9.19 -32.17 -52.01
N THR A 428 -10.30 -32.70 -52.54
CA THR A 428 -11.66 -32.21 -52.26
C THR A 428 -12.57 -33.31 -51.73
N GLY A 429 -13.26 -33.01 -50.64
CA GLY A 429 -14.21 -33.91 -49.98
C GLY A 429 -13.68 -34.31 -48.61
N SER A 430 -13.53 -35.60 -48.32
CA SER A 430 -13.13 -36.02 -46.97
C SER A 430 -12.28 -37.27 -46.88
N TRP A 431 -11.38 -37.32 -45.89
CA TRP A 431 -10.52 -38.49 -45.63
C TRP A 431 -9.61 -38.90 -46.80
N ASN A 432 -9.35 -38.00 -47.76
CA ASN A 432 -8.46 -38.31 -48.88
C ASN A 432 -6.99 -38.11 -48.49
N SER A 433 -6.08 -38.87 -49.10
CA SER A 433 -4.64 -38.83 -48.84
C SER A 433 -3.80 -38.94 -50.12
N GLY A 434 -2.68 -38.23 -50.20
CA GLY A 434 -1.93 -38.07 -51.45
C GLY A 434 -2.40 -36.82 -52.21
N ASP A 435 -2.08 -36.72 -53.50
CA ASP A 435 -2.33 -35.48 -54.24
C ASP A 435 -3.52 -35.56 -55.22
N GLY A 436 -4.29 -34.48 -55.25
CA GLY A 436 -5.29 -34.25 -56.27
C GLY A 436 -6.49 -35.19 -56.23
N ASN A 437 -6.95 -35.72 -55.10
CA ASN A 437 -8.12 -36.61 -55.06
C ASN A 437 -9.46 -35.85 -54.90
N THR A 438 -10.55 -36.44 -55.38
CA THR A 438 -11.92 -35.91 -55.24
C THR A 438 -12.90 -36.99 -54.74
N GLY A 439 -13.66 -36.69 -53.69
CA GLY A 439 -14.65 -37.60 -53.11
C GLY A 439 -14.30 -37.98 -51.67
N SER A 440 -14.34 -39.27 -51.31
CA SER A 440 -14.07 -39.66 -49.93
C SER A 440 -13.22 -40.92 -49.75
N GLY A 441 -12.25 -40.86 -48.84
CA GLY A 441 -11.44 -42.01 -48.43
C GLY A 441 -10.44 -42.50 -49.48
N ASN A 442 -10.11 -41.69 -50.49
CA ASN A 442 -9.18 -42.10 -51.55
C ASN A 442 -7.71 -41.92 -51.12
N SER A 443 -6.80 -42.77 -51.59
CA SER A 443 -5.37 -42.71 -51.29
C SER A 443 -4.51 -42.89 -52.54
N GLY A 444 -3.52 -42.04 -52.76
CA GLY A 444 -2.70 -42.03 -53.96
C GLY A 444 -3.05 -40.83 -54.84
N GLU A 445 -2.79 -40.93 -56.14
CA GLU A 445 -2.80 -39.77 -57.02
C GLU A 445 -4.07 -39.67 -57.86
N THR A 446 -4.65 -38.47 -57.92
CA THR A 446 -5.64 -38.11 -58.93
C THR A 446 -6.87 -39.05 -58.94
N ASN A 447 -7.41 -39.50 -57.81
CA ASN A 447 -8.59 -40.37 -57.78
C ASN A 447 -9.91 -39.60 -57.70
N THR A 448 -11.00 -40.20 -58.21
CA THR A 448 -12.37 -39.69 -58.11
C THR A 448 -13.33 -40.78 -57.63
N GLY A 449 -14.02 -40.54 -56.52
CA GLY A 449 -15.05 -41.45 -56.00
C GLY A 449 -14.84 -41.80 -54.53
N PHE A 450 -14.99 -43.08 -54.20
CA PHE A 450 -15.00 -43.55 -52.80
C PHE A 450 -14.02 -44.69 -52.56
N TRP A 451 -13.16 -44.56 -51.54
CA TRP A 451 -12.28 -45.63 -51.05
C TRP A 451 -11.35 -46.24 -52.12
N ASN A 452 -10.93 -45.45 -53.13
CA ASN A 452 -9.96 -45.92 -54.12
C ASN A 452 -8.53 -45.83 -53.58
N SER A 453 -7.67 -46.76 -54.01
CA SER A 453 -6.23 -46.80 -53.73
C SER A 453 -5.44 -47.08 -55.00
N GLY A 454 -4.25 -46.48 -55.11
CA GLY A 454 -3.53 -46.38 -56.39
C GLY A 454 -4.01 -45.17 -57.19
N ASP A 455 -3.64 -45.11 -58.47
CA ASP A 455 -3.69 -43.85 -59.20
C ASP A 455 -4.80 -43.79 -60.28
N VAL A 456 -5.36 -42.59 -60.44
CA VAL A 456 -6.26 -42.21 -61.55
C VAL A 456 -7.57 -43.02 -61.61
N ASN A 457 -8.09 -43.48 -60.47
CA ASN A 457 -9.32 -44.28 -60.42
C ASN A 457 -10.60 -43.45 -60.47
N THR A 458 -11.63 -43.93 -61.17
CA THR A 458 -12.98 -43.32 -61.20
C THR A 458 -14.03 -44.33 -60.76
N SER A 459 -14.07 -44.69 -59.47
CA SER A 459 -14.89 -45.81 -58.99
C SER A 459 -15.19 -45.81 -57.49
N ILE A 460 -15.74 -46.93 -56.99
CA ILE A 460 -15.82 -47.24 -55.57
C ILE A 460 -14.91 -48.45 -55.31
N GLY A 461 -13.88 -48.30 -54.47
CA GLY A 461 -13.06 -49.41 -53.98
C GLY A 461 -12.04 -49.98 -54.97
N SER A 462 -11.56 -49.22 -55.96
CA SER A 462 -10.42 -49.67 -56.77
C SER A 462 -9.15 -49.79 -55.92
N THR A 463 -8.26 -50.73 -56.27
CA THR A 463 -6.97 -50.94 -55.59
C THR A 463 -5.81 -51.11 -56.58
N THR A 464 -5.99 -50.65 -57.81
CA THR A 464 -5.01 -50.79 -58.91
C THR A 464 -5.16 -49.60 -59.85
N ASP A 465 -4.04 -49.11 -60.35
CA ASP A 465 -4.00 -47.92 -61.22
C ASP A 465 -4.80 -48.15 -62.51
N SER A 466 -5.57 -47.14 -62.93
CA SER A 466 -6.40 -47.27 -64.14
C SER A 466 -5.61 -47.14 -65.45
N GLY A 467 -4.40 -46.59 -65.38
CA GLY A 467 -3.56 -46.25 -66.54
C GLY A 467 -4.07 -45.08 -67.39
N LEU A 468 -5.11 -44.37 -66.92
CA LEU A 468 -5.58 -43.13 -67.55
C LEU A 468 -4.70 -41.93 -67.15
N VAL A 469 -4.90 -40.79 -67.80
CA VAL A 469 -4.22 -39.51 -67.46
C VAL A 469 -5.06 -38.59 -66.56
N ASN A 470 -6.35 -38.90 -66.38
CA ASN A 470 -7.30 -38.14 -65.55
C ASN A 470 -8.33 -39.10 -64.94
N SER A 471 -8.82 -38.79 -63.74
CA SER A 471 -10.02 -39.45 -63.20
C SER A 471 -11.22 -38.51 -63.24
N GLY A 472 -12.38 -39.08 -63.54
CA GLY A 472 -13.63 -38.34 -63.63
C GLY A 472 -14.16 -38.14 -65.06
N PHE A 473 -14.77 -36.99 -65.32
CA PHE A 473 -15.66 -36.71 -66.46
C PHE A 473 -15.50 -35.26 -66.95
N ASN A 474 -15.47 -35.10 -68.28
CA ASN A 474 -15.28 -33.84 -69.01
C ASN A 474 -13.88 -33.20 -68.84
N ASN A 475 -12.90 -33.96 -68.36
CA ASN A 475 -11.54 -33.49 -68.05
C ASN A 475 -10.74 -33.06 -69.29
N THR A 476 -9.92 -32.02 -69.14
CA THR A 476 -9.02 -31.46 -70.18
C THR A 476 -7.68 -31.08 -69.54
N GLY A 477 -6.61 -31.79 -69.88
CA GLY A 477 -5.29 -31.68 -69.24
C GLY A 477 -4.77 -33.06 -68.85
N ASP A 478 -3.70 -33.13 -68.05
CA ASP A 478 -3.15 -34.35 -67.46
C ASP A 478 -3.05 -34.19 -65.93
N GLY A 479 -3.18 -35.29 -65.17
CA GLY A 479 -3.04 -35.26 -63.71
C GLY A 479 -4.19 -34.55 -63.00
N VAL A 480 -5.44 -34.77 -63.45
CA VAL A 480 -6.60 -34.06 -62.91
C VAL A 480 -7.76 -34.95 -62.53
N SER A 481 -8.32 -34.71 -61.34
CA SER A 481 -9.46 -35.44 -60.77
C SER A 481 -10.73 -34.59 -60.62
N GLY A 482 -11.78 -35.26 -60.18
CA GLY A 482 -13.10 -34.69 -60.04
C GLY A 482 -13.68 -34.36 -61.40
N PHE A 483 -14.47 -33.30 -61.45
CA PHE A 483 -15.31 -32.98 -62.58
C PHE A 483 -15.22 -31.48 -62.87
N PHE A 484 -14.28 -31.11 -63.74
CA PHE A 484 -14.65 -30.62 -65.08
C PHE A 484 -14.93 -29.14 -65.38
N ASN A 485 -13.92 -28.30 -65.67
CA ASN A 485 -13.03 -27.56 -64.75
C ASN A 485 -11.70 -27.14 -65.42
N SER A 486 -11.67 -26.78 -66.70
CA SER A 486 -10.43 -26.82 -67.48
C SER A 486 -9.39 -25.71 -67.32
N ALA A 487 -8.15 -26.13 -67.54
CA ALA A 487 -6.92 -25.37 -67.69
C ALA A 487 -5.98 -26.26 -68.52
N THR A 488 -4.98 -25.83 -69.31
CA THR A 488 -4.67 -24.63 -70.11
C THR A 488 -3.49 -25.04 -71.01
N GLY A 489 -2.96 -24.12 -71.82
CA GLY A 489 -1.50 -24.05 -71.98
C GLY A 489 -0.96 -22.90 -71.12
N THR A 490 0.17 -23.00 -70.42
CA THR A 490 1.05 -24.15 -70.09
C THR A 490 1.65 -23.85 -68.72
N ALA A 491 1.87 -24.78 -67.78
CA ALA A 491 1.47 -26.20 -67.73
C ALA A 491 0.28 -26.39 -66.75
N ALA A 492 -0.61 -27.35 -67.04
CA ALA A 492 -1.90 -27.46 -66.37
C ALA A 492 -2.12 -28.81 -65.69
N GLY A 493 -2.47 -28.75 -64.41
CA GLY A 493 -2.65 -29.87 -63.49
C GLY A 493 -1.87 -29.60 -62.20
N ALA A 494 -2.43 -29.73 -60.99
CA ALA A 494 -3.65 -30.46 -60.64
C ALA A 494 -4.82 -29.56 -60.21
N ILE A 495 -6.03 -29.97 -60.60
CA ILE A 495 -7.34 -29.44 -60.16
C ILE A 495 -8.05 -30.58 -59.39
N SER A 496 -8.92 -30.23 -58.45
CA SER A 496 -9.82 -31.12 -57.73
C SER A 496 -11.21 -30.47 -57.59
N GLY A 497 -12.28 -31.23 -57.81
CA GLY A 497 -13.60 -30.67 -58.21
C GLY A 497 -14.59 -30.37 -57.08
N PHE A 498 -15.69 -29.63 -57.29
CA PHE A 498 -16.37 -29.25 -58.55
C PHE A 498 -17.16 -27.93 -58.39
N PHE A 499 -17.13 -26.91 -59.25
CA PHE A 499 -16.64 -26.87 -60.64
C PHE A 499 -15.91 -25.55 -61.02
N ASN A 500 -14.57 -25.54 -61.15
CA ASN A 500 -13.79 -24.77 -62.16
C ASN A 500 -12.26 -25.01 -62.01
N GLN A 501 -11.37 -24.86 -63.02
CA GLN A 501 -11.22 -24.01 -64.23
C GLN A 501 -10.48 -22.69 -63.97
N ALA A 502 -9.35 -22.52 -64.63
CA ALA A 502 -8.48 -21.35 -64.54
C ALA A 502 -7.90 -21.03 -65.92
N SER A 503 -7.66 -19.77 -66.24
CA SER A 503 -7.04 -19.39 -67.52
C SER A 503 -6.24 -18.08 -67.44
N GLY A 504 -5.41 -17.82 -68.44
CA GLY A 504 -4.69 -16.55 -68.61
C GLY A 504 -3.36 -16.41 -67.86
N GLY A 505 -2.97 -17.39 -67.04
CA GLY A 505 -1.64 -17.46 -66.43
C GLY A 505 -0.57 -17.86 -67.44
N SER A 506 0.59 -17.19 -67.41
CA SER A 506 1.67 -17.36 -68.38
C SER A 506 2.66 -18.51 -68.08
N VAL A 507 2.55 -19.16 -66.92
CA VAL A 507 3.46 -20.25 -66.46
C VAL A 507 2.72 -21.40 -65.76
N PHE A 508 1.65 -21.14 -65.02
CA PHE A 508 0.89 -22.17 -64.31
C PHE A 508 -0.61 -21.84 -64.25
N ASN A 509 -1.47 -22.84 -64.40
CA ASN A 509 -2.90 -22.67 -64.19
C ASN A 509 -3.54 -23.94 -63.60
N GLY A 510 -4.51 -23.76 -62.71
CA GLY A 510 -5.44 -24.83 -62.31
C GLY A 510 -5.26 -25.43 -60.93
N ALA A 511 -4.31 -24.98 -60.11
CA ALA A 511 -4.17 -25.39 -58.70
C ALA A 511 -5.41 -24.99 -57.88
N ILE A 512 -6.50 -25.74 -57.98
CA ILE A 512 -7.80 -25.39 -57.40
C ILE A 512 -8.42 -26.64 -56.79
N SER A 513 -8.88 -26.56 -55.54
CA SER A 513 -9.77 -27.57 -54.94
C SER A 513 -11.08 -26.93 -54.51
N GLY A 514 -12.10 -27.75 -54.22
CA GLY A 514 -13.37 -27.25 -53.70
C GLY A 514 -14.42 -26.91 -54.75
N ILE A 515 -15.48 -26.23 -54.33
CA ILE A 515 -16.71 -26.09 -55.10
C ILE A 515 -16.80 -24.73 -55.78
N GLY A 516 -16.80 -24.72 -57.11
CA GLY A 516 -17.15 -23.53 -57.92
C GLY A 516 -16.08 -22.43 -57.97
N ASN A 517 -14.83 -22.76 -57.67
CA ASN A 517 -13.71 -21.81 -57.60
C ASN A 517 -13.11 -21.53 -58.98
N ALA A 518 -12.99 -20.26 -59.38
CA ALA A 518 -12.56 -19.85 -60.72
C ALA A 518 -11.23 -19.07 -60.71
N GLY A 519 -10.20 -19.61 -61.35
CA GLY A 519 -8.88 -18.96 -61.43
C GLY A 519 -8.88 -17.78 -62.41
N VAL A 520 -8.55 -16.59 -61.91
CA VAL A 520 -8.39 -15.35 -62.67
C VAL A 520 -7.05 -14.69 -62.31
N PRO A 521 -6.21 -14.32 -63.30
CA PRO A 521 -4.89 -13.77 -63.03
C PRO A 521 -4.96 -12.33 -62.49
N SER A 522 -4.04 -11.98 -61.58
CA SER A 522 -3.86 -10.61 -61.05
C SER A 522 -3.10 -9.70 -62.04
N THR A 523 -2.68 -8.50 -61.63
CA THR A 523 -1.94 -7.58 -62.53
C THR A 523 -0.49 -8.04 -62.77
N GLY A 524 -0.21 -8.54 -63.98
CA GLY A 524 1.12 -8.96 -64.46
C GLY A 524 1.62 -10.35 -64.01
N PRO A 525 0.84 -11.45 -64.11
CA PRO A 525 1.11 -12.67 -63.35
C PRO A 525 1.57 -13.85 -64.20
N THR A 526 2.22 -14.78 -63.51
CA THR A 526 2.63 -16.09 -64.02
C THR A 526 1.61 -17.19 -63.72
N VAL A 527 0.68 -16.98 -62.77
CA VAL A 527 -0.23 -18.02 -62.24
C VAL A 527 -1.71 -17.60 -62.32
N SER A 528 -2.60 -18.58 -62.54
CA SER A 528 -4.06 -18.45 -62.41
C SER A 528 -4.64 -19.60 -61.57
N GLY A 529 -5.35 -19.28 -60.48
CA GLY A 529 -5.85 -20.23 -59.47
C GLY A 529 -5.01 -20.20 -58.20
N PHE A 530 -4.68 -21.35 -57.61
CA PHE A 530 -4.16 -21.48 -56.24
C PHE A 530 -5.25 -21.20 -55.18
N ASP A 531 -6.45 -21.77 -55.41
CA ASP A 531 -7.68 -21.46 -54.65
C ASP A 531 -8.30 -22.70 -53.99
N THR A 532 -8.88 -22.55 -52.80
CA THR A 532 -9.68 -23.61 -52.14
C THR A 532 -11.00 -23.11 -51.61
N GLY A 533 -11.91 -24.03 -51.27
CA GLY A 533 -13.16 -23.70 -50.60
C GLY A 533 -14.34 -23.59 -51.54
N PHE A 534 -15.12 -22.51 -51.45
CA PHE A 534 -16.45 -22.43 -52.07
C PHE A 534 -16.67 -21.09 -52.78
N PHE A 535 -16.89 -21.14 -54.10
CA PHE A 535 -17.27 -20.02 -54.97
C PHE A 535 -16.31 -18.82 -54.92
N ASN A 536 -15.01 -19.09 -54.79
CA ASN A 536 -13.96 -18.10 -54.87
C ASN A 536 -13.65 -17.75 -56.34
N THR A 537 -13.17 -16.54 -56.60
CA THR A 537 -12.73 -16.10 -57.92
C THR A 537 -11.51 -15.23 -57.77
N GLY A 538 -10.38 -15.62 -58.37
CA GLY A 538 -9.12 -14.89 -58.27
C GLY A 538 -7.88 -15.78 -58.34
N THR A 539 -6.93 -15.52 -57.45
CA THR A 539 -5.70 -16.30 -57.31
C THR A 539 -5.22 -16.21 -55.87
N ALA A 540 -4.72 -17.30 -55.30
CA ALA A 540 -4.23 -17.41 -53.92
C ALA A 540 -5.29 -17.09 -52.85
N LEU A 541 -6.45 -17.75 -52.92
CA LEU A 541 -7.59 -17.58 -52.02
C LEU A 541 -7.98 -18.87 -51.27
N SER A 542 -8.63 -18.71 -50.13
CA SER A 542 -9.30 -19.79 -49.41
C SER A 542 -10.66 -19.32 -48.87
N GLY A 543 -11.47 -20.24 -48.37
CA GLY A 543 -12.72 -19.95 -47.70
C GLY A 543 -13.91 -19.86 -48.65
N LEU A 544 -14.69 -18.79 -48.54
CA LEU A 544 -16.02 -18.69 -49.14
C LEU A 544 -16.18 -17.32 -49.83
N PHE A 545 -16.72 -17.30 -51.06
CA PHE A 545 -17.08 -16.09 -51.83
C PHE A 545 -15.99 -15.00 -51.92
N SER A 546 -14.72 -15.38 -52.04
CA SER A 546 -13.54 -14.50 -52.05
C SER A 546 -13.43 -13.56 -50.83
N ILE A 547 -14.02 -13.91 -49.67
CA ILE A 547 -13.99 -13.07 -48.45
C ILE A 547 -12.57 -12.71 -48.01
N ASP A 548 -11.58 -13.57 -48.26
CA ASP A 548 -10.16 -13.31 -48.02
C ASP A 548 -9.61 -12.09 -48.81
N GLN A 549 -10.14 -11.77 -50.00
CA GLN A 549 -9.80 -10.52 -50.69
C GLN A 549 -10.31 -9.28 -49.96
N LEU A 550 -11.46 -9.37 -49.27
CA LEU A 550 -12.01 -8.25 -48.51
C LEU A 550 -11.09 -7.89 -47.33
N LEU A 551 -10.55 -8.91 -46.65
CA LEU A 551 -9.54 -8.73 -45.58
C LEU A 551 -8.26 -8.05 -46.12
N LYS A 552 -7.77 -8.47 -47.30
CA LYS A 552 -6.61 -7.86 -47.99
C LYS A 552 -6.84 -6.41 -48.45
N GLN A 553 -8.08 -5.92 -48.51
CA GLN A 553 -8.44 -4.53 -48.85
C GLN A 553 -8.72 -3.63 -47.63
N LEU A 554 -8.80 -4.22 -46.42
CA LEU A 554 -9.10 -3.52 -45.17
C LEU A 554 -7.84 -3.19 -44.33
N THR A 555 -6.66 -3.50 -44.86
CA THR A 555 -5.32 -3.20 -44.31
C THR A 555 -4.61 -2.12 -45.11
#